data_AF-A0A803R4C3-F1
#
_entry.id   AF-A0A803R4C3-F1
#
_cell.length_a   1.000
_cell.length_b   1.000
_cell.length_c   1.000
_cell.angle_alpha   90.00
_cell.angle_beta   90.00
_cell.angle_gamma   90.00
#
_symmetry.space_group_name_H-M   'P 1'
#
loop_
_entity.id
_entity.type
_entity.pdbx_description
1 polymer ?
#
loop_
_entity_poly.entity_id
_entity_poly.type
_entity_poly.pdbx_seq_one_letter_code
_entity_poly.pdbx_strand_id
1 'polypeptide(L)'
;MPKMLTGNGQKGWPYIQRLLVDLFQFMEPFLRNAELGVPVHFLYKGTLRVLLVLLHDFPEFLCDYHFTFCDVIPPSCIQMRNIILSAFPRNMRLPDPSTPNLKIDLLAEISQSPRILSEVDAALKAKQMKNDVDEYLKTRQGSSFLTDLKQKLLLPPSEVAAAGTNYNVPLINSLVLYVGMQAIQQLQARTSHSQSSQNVPLAVFLVGAALDIFQALIVDLDTEGRYLFLNAVANQLRYPNTHTHYFSFILLYLFAESNQEIIQEQITRVLLERLIVNRPHPWGLLITFIELIKNPRYNFWNRGFIRCAPEIEKLFESVSRSCGGPKPVDESMVSNWVSENAH
;
A
#
# COMPACT_ATOMS: atom_id res chain seq x y z
N MET A 1 -29.13 -1.60 2.03
CA MET A 1 -27.81 -0.93 2.04
C MET A 1 -27.93 0.60 2.05
N PRO A 2 -28.60 1.28 1.09
CA PRO A 2 -28.61 2.76 1.05
C PRO A 2 -29.10 3.42 2.35
N LYS A 3 -30.24 2.97 2.91
CA LYS A 3 -30.80 3.51 4.16
C LYS A 3 -29.83 3.48 5.36
N MET A 4 -28.95 2.47 5.42
CA MET A 4 -27.97 2.33 6.50
C MET A 4 -26.76 3.25 6.27
N LEU A 5 -26.37 3.46 5.01
CA LEU A 5 -25.20 4.28 4.64
C LEU A 5 -25.51 5.78 4.54
N THR A 6 -26.76 6.16 4.24
CA THR A 6 -27.22 7.55 4.16
C THR A 6 -27.86 8.07 5.45
N GLY A 7 -28.03 7.21 6.47
CA GLY A 7 -28.64 7.60 7.74
C GLY A 7 -27.87 8.73 8.43
N ASN A 8 -28.60 9.61 9.13
CA ASN A 8 -28.04 10.78 9.81
C ASN A 8 -26.87 10.40 10.74
N GLY A 9 -25.76 11.12 10.60
CA GLY A 9 -24.57 10.96 11.44
C GLY A 9 -23.84 9.63 11.26
N GLN A 10 -23.95 8.97 10.10
CA GLN A 10 -23.22 7.74 9.78
C GLN A 10 -23.48 6.57 10.76
N LYS A 11 -24.58 6.62 11.53
CA LYS A 11 -24.89 5.63 12.58
C LYS A 11 -25.06 4.20 12.07
N GLY A 12 -25.41 4.02 10.80
CA GLY A 12 -25.55 2.70 10.19
C GLY A 12 -24.22 2.10 9.70
N TRP A 13 -23.15 2.89 9.62
CA TRP A 13 -21.87 2.45 9.06
C TRP A 13 -21.22 1.29 9.85
N PRO A 14 -21.14 1.31 11.20
CA PRO A 14 -20.54 0.20 11.94
C PRO A 14 -21.24 -1.15 11.68
N TYR A 15 -22.56 -1.14 11.49
CA TYR A 15 -23.32 -2.36 11.21
C TYR A 15 -23.04 -2.90 9.80
N ILE A 16 -22.96 -2.04 8.79
CA ILE A 16 -22.59 -2.46 7.43
C ILE A 16 -21.14 -2.94 7.40
N GLN A 17 -20.24 -2.26 8.11
CA GLN A 17 -18.85 -2.67 8.24
C GLN A 17 -18.75 -4.08 8.84
N ARG A 18 -19.46 -4.36 9.94
CA ARG A 18 -19.48 -5.69 10.56
C ARG A 18 -19.98 -6.76 9.59
N LEU A 19 -21.09 -6.51 8.89
CA LEU A 19 -21.63 -7.47 7.90
C LEU A 19 -20.64 -7.76 6.75
N LEU A 20 -19.91 -6.75 6.29
CA LEU A 20 -18.87 -6.94 5.26
C LEU A 20 -17.68 -7.71 5.81
N VAL A 21 -17.27 -7.46 7.06
CA VAL A 21 -16.23 -8.25 7.72
C VAL A 21 -16.65 -9.71 7.86
N ASP A 22 -17.88 -9.98 8.32
CA ASP A 22 -18.40 -11.34 8.45
C ASP A 22 -18.40 -12.05 7.08
N LEU A 23 -18.76 -11.34 6.00
CA LEU A 23 -18.67 -11.86 4.63
C LEU A 23 -17.22 -12.17 4.21
N PHE A 24 -16.28 -11.25 4.44
CA PHE A 24 -14.88 -11.46 4.06
C PHE A 24 -14.22 -12.58 4.86
N GLN A 25 -14.48 -12.68 6.16
CA GLN A 25 -14.00 -13.77 7.01
C GLN A 25 -14.56 -15.12 6.59
N PHE A 26 -15.83 -15.18 6.20
CA PHE A 26 -16.42 -16.41 5.65
C PHE A 26 -15.72 -16.83 4.35
N MET A 27 -15.37 -15.88 3.49
CA MET A 27 -14.74 -16.16 2.20
C MET A 27 -13.23 -16.43 2.30
N GLU A 28 -12.55 -15.92 3.33
CA GLU A 28 -11.09 -15.94 3.50
C GLU A 28 -10.45 -17.30 3.19
N PRO A 29 -10.92 -18.44 3.75
CA PRO A 29 -10.23 -19.71 3.56
C PRO A 29 -10.26 -20.19 2.11
N PHE A 30 -11.37 -19.92 1.40
CA PHE A 30 -11.55 -20.29 -0.01
C PHE A 30 -10.73 -19.38 -0.93
N LEU A 31 -10.63 -18.09 -0.56
CA LEU A 31 -9.90 -17.08 -1.31
C LEU A 31 -8.39 -17.26 -1.20
N ARG A 32 -7.89 -17.62 -0.01
CA ARG A 32 -6.46 -17.84 0.24
C ARG A 32 -5.88 -18.93 -0.65
N ASN A 33 -6.58 -20.05 -0.81
CA ASN A 33 -6.11 -21.19 -1.60
C ASN A 33 -6.53 -21.13 -3.08
N ALA A 34 -7.23 -20.06 -3.50
CA ALA A 34 -7.84 -19.94 -4.83
C ALA A 34 -8.76 -21.13 -5.21
N GLU A 35 -9.37 -21.77 -4.22
CA GLU A 35 -10.31 -22.90 -4.38
C GLU A 35 -11.72 -22.38 -4.68
N LEU A 36 -11.88 -21.76 -5.86
CA LEU A 36 -13.11 -21.10 -6.27
C LEU A 36 -14.05 -22.06 -7.01
N GLY A 37 -14.63 -23.01 -6.27
CA GLY A 37 -15.76 -23.80 -6.78
C GLY A 37 -16.90 -22.89 -7.28
N VAL A 38 -17.78 -23.40 -8.15
CA VAL A 38 -18.84 -22.59 -8.80
C VAL A 38 -19.63 -21.69 -7.83
N PRO A 39 -20.08 -22.16 -6.65
CA PRO A 39 -20.79 -21.31 -5.69
C PRO A 39 -19.91 -20.18 -5.12
N VAL A 40 -18.66 -20.47 -4.78
CA VAL A 40 -17.71 -19.50 -4.24
C VAL A 40 -17.34 -18.46 -5.30
N HIS A 41 -17.15 -18.88 -6.55
CA HIS A 41 -16.90 -17.96 -7.65
C HIS A 41 -18.07 -16.99 -7.89
N PHE A 42 -19.31 -17.49 -7.79
CA PHE A 42 -20.51 -16.65 -7.87
C PHE A 42 -20.57 -15.65 -6.71
N LEU A 43 -20.30 -16.10 -5.48
CA LEU A 43 -20.24 -15.25 -4.29
C LEU A 43 -19.14 -14.17 -4.42
N TYR A 44 -17.97 -14.53 -4.94
CA TYR A 44 -16.87 -13.60 -5.19
C TYR A 44 -17.27 -12.50 -6.18
N LYS A 45 -17.91 -12.87 -7.31
CA LYS A 45 -18.43 -11.89 -8.28
C LYS A 45 -19.50 -10.98 -7.65
N GLY A 46 -20.39 -11.53 -6.83
CA GLY A 46 -21.38 -10.75 -6.08
C GLY A 46 -20.72 -9.74 -5.12
N THR A 47 -19.69 -10.19 -4.42
CA THR A 47 -18.91 -9.37 -3.47
C THR A 47 -18.18 -8.23 -4.19
N LEU A 48 -17.56 -8.50 -5.34
CA LEU A 48 -16.95 -7.46 -6.18
C LEU A 48 -17.97 -6.41 -6.62
N ARG A 49 -19.18 -6.81 -7.01
CA ARG A 49 -20.25 -5.87 -7.39
C ARG A 49 -20.67 -4.99 -6.21
N VAL A 50 -20.81 -5.57 -5.02
CA VAL A 50 -21.09 -4.80 -3.80
C VAL A 50 -19.99 -3.79 -3.52
N LEU A 51 -18.71 -4.20 -3.58
CA LEU A 51 -17.57 -3.31 -3.39
C LEU A 51 -17.53 -2.19 -4.43
N LEU A 52 -17.83 -2.47 -5.70
CA LEU A 52 -17.88 -1.46 -6.76
C LEU A 52 -19.00 -0.43 -6.54
N VAL A 53 -20.18 -0.88 -6.09
CA VAL A 53 -21.28 0.04 -5.70
C VAL A 53 -20.86 0.91 -4.52
N LEU A 54 -20.22 0.32 -3.50
CA LEU A 54 -19.71 1.08 -2.36
C LEU A 54 -18.65 2.10 -2.78
N LEU A 55 -17.74 1.73 -3.68
CA LEU A 55 -16.72 2.64 -4.22
C LEU A 55 -17.35 3.82 -4.96
N HIS A 56 -18.39 3.58 -5.76
CA HIS A 56 -19.04 4.63 -6.54
C HIS A 56 -19.92 5.54 -5.67
N ASP A 57 -20.80 4.96 -4.85
CA ASP A 57 -21.85 5.71 -4.14
C ASP A 57 -21.43 6.19 -2.74
N PHE A 58 -20.53 5.45 -2.08
CA PHE A 58 -20.14 5.64 -0.68
C PHE A 58 -18.62 5.49 -0.46
N PRO A 59 -17.76 6.17 -1.25
CA PRO A 59 -16.31 5.96 -1.16
C PRO A 59 -15.74 6.33 0.22
N GLU A 60 -16.32 7.31 0.92
CA GLU A 60 -15.85 7.69 2.27
C GLU A 60 -16.03 6.53 3.27
N PHE A 61 -17.05 5.69 3.12
CA PHE A 61 -17.24 4.51 3.97
C PHE A 61 -16.09 3.50 3.77
N LEU A 62 -15.71 3.24 2.51
CA LEU A 62 -14.55 2.41 2.22
C LEU A 62 -13.24 3.06 2.69
N CYS A 63 -13.11 4.38 2.59
CA CYS A 63 -11.93 5.12 3.07
C CYS A 63 -11.73 4.96 4.58
N ASP A 64 -12.79 5.20 5.35
CA ASP A 64 -12.77 5.26 6.81
C ASP A 64 -12.54 3.87 7.43
N TYR A 65 -13.00 2.79 6.77
CA TYR A 65 -12.86 1.40 7.23
C TYR A 65 -11.86 0.55 6.43
N HIS A 66 -11.07 1.16 5.54
CA HIS A 66 -10.12 0.44 4.68
C HIS A 66 -9.19 -0.50 5.46
N PHE A 67 -8.73 -0.07 6.64
CA PHE A 67 -7.81 -0.83 7.49
C PHE A 67 -8.45 -2.14 7.94
N THR A 68 -9.64 -2.06 8.55
CA THR A 68 -10.39 -3.25 8.98
C THR A 68 -10.68 -4.21 7.83
N PHE A 69 -11.06 -3.70 6.65
CA PHE A 69 -11.32 -4.57 5.49
C PHE A 69 -10.04 -5.23 4.96
N CYS A 70 -8.92 -4.49 4.91
CA CYS A 70 -7.65 -5.03 4.43
C CYS A 70 -7.00 -6.03 5.40
N ASP A 71 -7.42 -6.04 6.67
CA ASP A 71 -7.01 -7.01 7.69
C ASP A 71 -7.67 -8.38 7.51
N VAL A 72 -8.88 -8.43 6.93
CA VAL A 72 -9.64 -9.67 6.76
C VAL A 72 -9.63 -10.21 5.33
N ILE A 73 -9.27 -9.39 4.34
CA ILE A 73 -9.14 -9.81 2.94
C ILE A 73 -7.71 -10.34 2.70
N PRO A 74 -7.54 -11.59 2.22
CA PRO A 74 -6.22 -12.14 1.94
C PRO A 74 -5.37 -11.25 1.02
N PRO A 75 -4.04 -11.18 1.21
CA PRO A 75 -3.15 -10.43 0.32
C PRO A 75 -3.27 -10.83 -1.15
N SER A 76 -3.57 -12.10 -1.44
CA SER A 76 -3.78 -12.62 -2.80
C SER A 76 -5.03 -12.05 -3.50
N CYS A 77 -5.98 -11.48 -2.76
CA CYS A 77 -7.22 -10.89 -3.30
C CYS A 77 -7.02 -9.45 -3.76
N ILE A 78 -6.03 -9.27 -4.64
CA ILE A 78 -5.55 -7.97 -5.11
C ILE A 78 -6.68 -7.07 -5.63
N GLN A 79 -7.59 -7.60 -6.46
CA GLN A 79 -8.69 -6.81 -7.03
C GLN A 79 -9.63 -6.24 -5.94
N MET A 80 -10.00 -7.05 -4.95
CA MET A 80 -10.88 -6.62 -3.85
C MET A 80 -10.21 -5.52 -3.03
N ARG A 81 -8.93 -5.71 -2.69
CA ARG A 81 -8.15 -4.72 -1.93
C ARG A 81 -7.99 -3.44 -2.74
N ASN A 82 -7.67 -3.53 -4.03
CA ASN A 82 -7.56 -2.36 -4.90
C ASN A 82 -8.85 -1.55 -4.94
N ILE A 83 -10.03 -2.18 -5.06
CA ILE A 83 -11.31 -1.46 -5.04
C ILE A 83 -11.46 -0.64 -3.75
N ILE A 84 -11.13 -1.23 -2.59
CA ILE A 84 -11.19 -0.55 -1.29
C ILE A 84 -10.14 0.58 -1.19
N LEU A 85 -8.90 0.29 -1.57
CA LEU A 85 -7.76 1.20 -1.45
C LEU A 85 -7.79 2.34 -2.49
N SER A 86 -8.54 2.17 -3.57
CA SER A 86 -8.83 3.20 -4.57
C SER A 86 -9.94 4.16 -4.14
N ALA A 87 -10.66 3.91 -3.04
CA ALA A 87 -11.64 4.85 -2.55
C ALA A 87 -10.98 6.14 -2.04
N PHE A 88 -11.62 7.28 -2.30
CA PHE A 88 -11.17 8.61 -1.84
C PHE A 88 -12.36 9.55 -1.61
N PRO A 89 -12.21 10.61 -0.78
CA PRO A 89 -13.31 11.55 -0.51
C PRO A 89 -13.86 12.21 -1.77
N ARG A 90 -15.18 12.26 -1.96
CA ARG A 90 -15.81 12.74 -3.21
C ARG A 90 -15.49 14.19 -3.58
N ASN A 91 -15.19 15.03 -2.59
CA ASN A 91 -14.83 16.44 -2.79
C ASN A 91 -13.36 16.64 -3.18
N MET A 92 -12.55 15.58 -3.20
CA MET A 92 -11.15 15.63 -3.61
C MET A 92 -11.03 15.45 -5.12
N ARG A 93 -10.14 16.24 -5.74
CA ARG A 93 -9.74 16.05 -7.15
C ARG A 93 -8.34 15.46 -7.18
N LEU A 94 -8.23 14.25 -7.70
CA LEU A 94 -6.93 13.59 -7.83
C LEU A 94 -6.14 14.21 -8.99
N PRO A 95 -4.89 14.66 -8.77
CA PRO A 95 -4.02 15.03 -9.87
C PRO A 95 -3.69 13.79 -10.71
N ASP A 96 -3.62 13.93 -12.03
CA ASP A 96 -3.30 12.81 -12.90
C ASP A 96 -1.86 12.34 -12.66
N PRO A 97 -1.61 11.09 -12.24
CA PRO A 97 -0.27 10.55 -12.02
C PRO A 97 0.66 10.61 -13.24
N SER A 98 0.09 10.68 -14.45
CA SER A 98 0.84 10.78 -15.70
C SER A 98 1.31 12.19 -16.03
N THR A 99 0.90 13.21 -15.26
CA THR A 99 1.29 14.60 -15.48
C THR A 99 2.82 14.76 -15.39
N PRO A 100 3.50 15.24 -16.46
CA PRO A 100 4.94 15.44 -16.43
C PRO A 100 5.36 16.40 -15.32
N ASN A 101 6.42 16.06 -14.58
CA ASN A 101 6.96 16.87 -13.49
C ASN A 101 5.94 17.22 -12.38
N LEU A 102 4.98 16.33 -12.12
CA LEU A 102 4.04 16.47 -11.01
C LEU A 102 4.81 16.60 -9.68
N LYS A 103 4.69 17.75 -9.02
CA LYS A 103 5.35 18.04 -7.74
C LYS A 103 4.44 17.64 -6.59
N ILE A 104 4.53 16.39 -6.17
CA ILE A 104 3.70 15.81 -5.09
C ILE A 104 3.87 16.58 -3.78
N ASP A 105 5.10 17.03 -3.48
CA ASP A 105 5.44 17.78 -2.27
C ASP A 105 4.73 19.16 -2.17
N LEU A 106 4.12 19.63 -3.26
CA LEU A 106 3.37 20.89 -3.30
C LEU A 106 1.86 20.71 -3.12
N LEU A 107 1.37 19.46 -3.04
CA LEU A 107 -0.06 19.21 -2.83
C LEU A 107 -0.43 19.59 -1.40
N ALA A 108 -1.51 20.35 -1.22
CA ALA A 108 -1.96 20.73 0.12
C ALA A 108 -2.44 19.50 0.92
N GLU A 109 -3.01 18.53 0.21
CA GLU A 109 -3.60 17.31 0.76
C GLU A 109 -2.55 16.42 1.44
N ILE A 110 -1.29 16.43 1.00
CA ILE A 110 -0.24 15.60 1.63
C ILE A 110 0.13 16.06 3.05
N SER A 111 -0.39 17.22 3.49
CA SER A 111 -0.28 17.69 4.88
C SER A 111 -1.48 17.30 5.76
N GLN A 112 -2.52 16.68 5.20
CA GLN A 112 -3.73 16.26 5.91
C GLN A 112 -3.72 14.74 6.17
N SER A 113 -3.90 14.35 7.43
CA SER A 113 -4.03 12.93 7.79
C SER A 113 -5.40 12.36 7.39
N PRO A 114 -5.45 11.14 6.82
CA PRO A 114 -6.71 10.52 6.46
C PRO A 114 -7.49 10.14 7.72
N ARG A 115 -8.83 10.15 7.62
CA ARG A 115 -9.69 9.63 8.68
C ARG A 115 -9.64 8.11 8.67
N ILE A 116 -9.51 7.51 9.86
CA ILE A 116 -9.52 6.05 10.07
C ILE A 116 -10.45 5.79 11.26
N LEU A 117 -11.53 5.05 11.02
CA LEU A 117 -12.52 4.69 12.05
C LEU A 117 -12.25 3.31 12.68
N SER A 118 -11.19 2.64 12.23
CA SER A 118 -10.75 1.36 12.78
C SER A 118 -9.87 1.57 14.01
N GLU A 119 -9.95 0.68 15.00
CA GLU A 119 -9.03 0.65 16.14
C GLU A 119 -7.66 0.11 15.71
N VAL A 120 -6.81 0.99 15.16
CA VAL A 120 -5.51 0.61 14.58
C VAL A 120 -4.61 -0.11 15.58
N ASP A 121 -4.65 0.25 16.87
CA ASP A 121 -3.76 -0.30 17.91
C ASP A 121 -4.32 -1.54 18.62
N ALA A 122 -5.47 -2.09 18.18
CA ALA A 122 -6.12 -3.22 18.83
C ALA A 122 -5.22 -4.48 18.85
N ALA A 123 -4.58 -4.84 17.74
CA ALA A 123 -3.70 -6.01 17.68
C ALA A 123 -2.42 -5.81 18.52
N LEU A 124 -1.85 -4.60 18.53
CA LEU A 124 -0.71 -4.25 19.39
C LEU A 124 -1.07 -4.37 20.88
N LYS A 125 -2.27 -3.92 21.28
CA LYS A 125 -2.78 -4.07 22.66
C LYS A 125 -2.99 -5.54 23.02
N ALA A 126 -3.60 -6.32 22.13
CA ALA A 126 -3.84 -7.75 22.33
C ALA A 126 -2.53 -8.54 22.51
N LYS A 127 -1.47 -8.17 21.77
CA LYS A 127 -0.13 -8.76 21.92
C LYS A 127 0.70 -8.14 23.06
N GLN A 128 0.16 -7.15 23.78
CA GLN A 128 0.88 -6.39 24.81
C GLN A 128 2.17 -5.71 24.29
N MET A 129 2.22 -5.39 22.99
CA MET A 129 3.39 -4.81 22.32
C MET A 129 3.33 -3.27 22.26
N LYS A 130 2.15 -2.66 22.44
CA LYS A 130 1.96 -1.21 22.27
C LYS A 130 2.92 -0.37 23.12
N ASN A 131 3.09 -0.73 24.39
CA ASN A 131 3.95 0.03 25.31
C ASN A 131 5.42 -0.04 24.89
N ASP A 132 5.91 -1.22 24.50
CA ASP A 132 7.27 -1.40 23.99
C ASP A 132 7.52 -0.54 22.74
N VAL A 133 6.55 -0.51 21.82
CA VAL A 133 6.61 0.33 20.61
C VAL A 133 6.65 1.80 20.98
N ASP A 134 5.76 2.26 21.86
CA ASP A 134 5.71 3.66 22.30
C ASP A 134 7.00 4.09 23.01
N GLU A 135 7.57 3.22 23.84
CA GLU A 135 8.83 3.47 24.55
C GLU A 135 10.00 3.55 23.58
N TYR A 136 10.11 2.60 22.65
CA TYR A 136 11.15 2.60 21.62
C TYR A 136 11.06 3.85 20.73
N LEU A 137 9.86 4.23 20.31
CA LEU A 137 9.64 5.43 19.49
C LEU A 137 10.00 6.74 20.20
N LYS A 138 9.95 6.78 21.54
CA LYS A 138 10.29 7.97 22.34
C LYS A 138 11.76 8.04 22.71
N THR A 139 12.31 6.92 23.16
CA THR A 139 13.64 6.87 23.79
C THR A 139 14.72 6.43 22.82
N ARG A 140 14.34 5.70 21.75
CA ARG A 140 15.25 4.94 20.89
C ARG A 140 16.13 3.96 21.70
N GLN A 141 15.68 3.59 22.90
CA GLN A 141 16.29 2.64 23.80
C GLN A 141 15.42 1.38 23.88
N GLY A 142 16.03 0.26 24.29
CA GLY A 142 15.40 -1.07 24.25
C GLY A 142 16.09 -1.97 23.22
N SER A 143 17.36 -2.27 23.45
CA SER A 143 18.22 -3.03 22.51
C SER A 143 17.65 -4.39 22.12
N SER A 144 16.84 -5.03 22.98
CA SER A 144 16.18 -6.30 22.65
C SER A 144 14.88 -6.15 21.87
N PHE A 145 14.22 -4.98 21.88
CA PHE A 145 12.90 -4.83 21.24
C PHE A 145 12.95 -5.16 19.74
N LEU A 146 13.92 -4.57 19.01
CA LEU A 146 14.10 -4.85 17.59
C LEU A 146 14.53 -6.29 17.33
N THR A 147 15.46 -6.81 18.15
CA THR A 147 15.95 -8.20 18.02
C THR A 147 14.83 -9.23 18.21
N ASP A 148 13.91 -8.98 19.13
CA ASP A 148 12.79 -9.88 19.43
C ASP A 148 11.58 -9.64 18.51
N LEU A 149 11.59 -8.57 17.70
CA LEU A 149 10.42 -8.10 16.95
C LEU A 149 9.86 -9.18 16.03
N LYS A 150 10.72 -9.85 15.26
CA LYS A 150 10.32 -10.96 14.39
C LYS A 150 9.59 -12.06 15.17
N GLN A 151 10.14 -12.48 16.31
CA GLN A 151 9.55 -13.53 17.12
C GLN A 151 8.19 -13.13 17.67
N LYS A 152 8.04 -11.86 18.07
CA LYS A 152 6.75 -11.35 18.54
C LYS A 152 5.69 -11.29 17.43
N LEU A 153 6.08 -11.21 16.16
CA LEU A 153 5.18 -11.21 15.00
C LEU A 153 4.71 -12.61 14.57
N LEU A 154 5.33 -13.68 15.06
CA LEU A 154 4.93 -15.05 14.74
C LEU A 154 3.67 -15.46 15.53
N LEU A 155 2.88 -16.33 14.89
CA LEU A 155 1.75 -17.02 15.51
C LEU A 155 2.24 -18.20 16.36
N PRO A 156 1.48 -18.57 17.41
CA PRO A 156 1.67 -19.85 18.08
C PRO A 156 1.52 -21.02 17.09
N PRO A 157 2.27 -22.13 17.23
CA PRO A 157 2.17 -23.28 16.31
C PRO A 157 0.75 -23.85 16.14
N SER A 158 -0.10 -23.71 17.15
CA SER A 158 -1.50 -24.15 17.11
C SER A 158 -2.39 -23.35 16.14
N GLU A 159 -2.01 -22.12 15.81
CA GLU A 159 -2.81 -21.20 14.98
C GLU A 159 -2.35 -21.16 13.52
N VAL A 160 -1.11 -21.56 13.24
CA VAL A 160 -0.46 -21.49 11.91
C VAL A 160 -1.28 -22.18 10.82
N ALA A 161 -1.76 -23.41 11.09
CA ALA A 161 -2.52 -24.18 10.11
C ALA A 161 -3.87 -23.52 9.73
N ALA A 162 -4.56 -22.92 10.71
CA ALA A 162 -5.82 -22.23 10.47
C ALA A 162 -5.61 -20.89 9.74
N ALA A 163 -4.57 -20.16 10.13
CA ALA A 163 -4.19 -18.88 9.52
C ALA A 163 -3.56 -19.03 8.13
N GLY A 164 -3.01 -20.20 7.80
CA GLY A 164 -2.33 -20.45 6.53
C GLY A 164 -1.02 -19.68 6.37
N THR A 165 -0.46 -19.18 7.47
CA THR A 165 0.77 -18.39 7.54
C THR A 165 1.41 -18.53 8.91
N ASN A 166 2.73 -18.35 9.00
CA ASN A 166 3.44 -18.32 10.28
C ASN A 166 3.27 -16.99 11.04
N TYR A 167 2.76 -15.96 10.38
CA TYR A 167 2.77 -14.59 10.88
C TYR A 167 1.38 -14.10 11.31
N ASN A 168 1.36 -13.29 12.36
CA ASN A 168 0.15 -12.58 12.77
C ASN A 168 -0.04 -11.36 11.85
N VAL A 169 -0.77 -11.56 10.75
CA VAL A 169 -0.99 -10.52 9.73
C VAL A 169 -1.66 -9.26 10.29
N PRO A 170 -2.73 -9.33 11.10
CA PRO A 170 -3.32 -8.14 11.73
C PRO A 170 -2.33 -7.37 12.62
N LEU A 171 -1.44 -8.07 13.33
CA LEU A 171 -0.40 -7.43 14.14
C LEU A 171 0.64 -6.72 13.27
N ILE A 172 1.06 -7.30 12.14
CA ILE A 172 1.96 -6.63 11.19
C ILE A 172 1.30 -5.36 10.63
N ASN A 173 0.04 -5.46 10.19
CA ASN A 173 -0.70 -4.32 9.65
C ASN A 173 -0.85 -3.19 10.69
N SER A 174 -1.21 -3.57 11.93
CA SER A 174 -1.33 -2.67 13.08
C SER A 174 0.00 -2.00 13.43
N LEU A 175 1.09 -2.76 13.53
CA LEU A 175 2.43 -2.24 13.81
C LEU A 175 2.85 -1.22 12.74
N VAL A 176 2.72 -1.57 11.46
CA VAL A 176 3.16 -0.71 10.35
C VAL A 176 2.39 0.60 10.34
N LEU A 177 1.06 0.55 10.39
CA LEU A 177 0.24 1.75 10.35
C LEU A 177 0.44 2.60 11.62
N TYR A 178 0.46 1.98 12.80
CA TYR A 178 0.63 2.71 14.06
C TYR A 178 1.99 3.41 14.14
N VAL A 179 3.09 2.73 13.79
CA VAL A 179 4.43 3.32 13.76
C VAL A 179 4.49 4.49 12.79
N GLY A 180 3.89 4.36 11.59
CA GLY A 180 3.80 5.47 10.63
C GLY A 180 2.99 6.65 11.16
N MET A 181 1.84 6.40 11.79
CA MET A 181 1.02 7.45 12.41
C MET A 181 1.79 8.22 13.49
N GLN A 182 2.50 7.51 14.37
CA GLN A 182 3.32 8.14 15.41
C GLN A 182 4.48 8.94 14.81
N ALA A 183 5.16 8.41 13.79
CA ALA A 183 6.23 9.12 13.10
C ALA A 183 5.73 10.43 12.48
N ILE A 184 4.61 10.38 11.75
CA ILE A 184 3.99 11.57 11.14
C ILE A 184 3.63 12.61 12.21
N GLN A 185 3.04 12.18 13.32
CA GLN A 185 2.68 13.07 14.43
C GLN A 185 3.92 13.76 15.03
N GLN A 186 5.00 13.02 15.26
CA GLN A 186 6.26 13.58 15.76
C GLN A 186 6.88 14.58 14.77
N LEU A 187 6.81 14.30 13.46
CA LEU A 187 7.30 15.19 12.41
C LEU A 187 6.51 16.50 12.36
N GLN A 188 5.18 16.42 12.38
CA GLN A 188 4.31 17.60 12.37
C GLN A 188 4.51 18.47 13.62
N ALA A 189 4.73 17.86 14.78
CA ALA A 189 5.04 18.60 16.02
C ALA A 189 6.36 19.38 15.91
N ARG A 190 7.41 18.80 15.32
CA ARG A 190 8.70 19.48 15.12
C ARG A 190 8.59 20.66 14.15
N THR A 191 7.91 20.47 13.03
CA THR A 191 7.72 21.53 12.02
C THR A 191 6.93 22.72 12.57
N SER A 192 5.99 22.48 13.48
CA SER A 192 5.19 23.55 14.10
C SER A 192 6.00 24.47 15.03
N HIS A 193 7.11 23.98 15.59
CA HIS A 193 7.99 24.76 16.47
C HIS A 193 9.10 25.54 15.74
N SER A 194 9.35 25.24 14.47
CA SER A 194 10.25 25.99 13.58
C SER A 194 9.41 26.90 12.67
N GLN A 195 9.26 28.17 13.04
CA GLN A 195 8.46 29.18 12.29
C GLN A 195 9.03 29.60 10.93
N SER A 196 9.80 28.76 10.24
CA SER A 196 10.33 29.09 8.92
C SER A 196 10.27 27.90 7.95
N SER A 197 9.59 28.19 6.84
CA SER A 197 9.78 27.59 5.51
C SER A 197 9.07 26.26 5.22
N GLN A 198 8.09 26.39 4.31
CA GLN A 198 7.57 25.35 3.44
C GLN A 198 8.71 24.53 2.80
N ASN A 199 8.47 23.24 2.62
CA ASN A 199 9.41 22.17 2.23
C ASN A 199 10.16 21.53 3.41
N VAL A 200 9.49 20.65 4.14
CA VAL A 200 10.17 19.67 5.00
C VAL A 200 10.98 18.76 4.08
N PRO A 201 12.33 18.79 4.13
CA PRO A 201 13.13 17.97 3.25
C PRO A 201 12.82 16.50 3.48
N LEU A 202 12.83 15.72 2.41
CA LEU A 202 12.65 14.27 2.41
C LEU A 202 13.55 13.56 3.45
N ALA A 203 14.73 14.13 3.74
CA ALA A 203 15.67 13.66 4.76
C ALA A 203 15.12 13.73 6.21
N VAL A 204 14.20 14.64 6.52
CA VAL A 204 13.59 14.76 7.85
C VAL A 204 12.66 13.57 8.13
N PHE A 205 12.03 13.01 7.10
CA PHE A 205 11.23 11.78 7.21
C PHE A 205 12.07 10.53 7.53
N LEU A 206 13.38 10.55 7.25
CA LEU A 206 14.28 9.40 7.45
C LEU A 206 14.89 9.31 8.84
N VAL A 207 14.87 10.38 9.63
CA VAL A 207 15.62 10.39 10.89
C VAL A 207 14.67 10.08 12.04
N GLY A 208 14.56 8.81 12.42
CA GLY A 208 13.80 8.43 13.62
C GLY A 208 13.69 6.95 13.92
N ALA A 209 13.28 6.65 15.16
CA ALA A 209 13.05 5.31 15.68
C ALA A 209 12.05 4.47 14.86
N ALA A 210 11.11 5.12 14.16
CA ALA A 210 10.18 4.45 13.26
C ALA A 210 10.90 3.79 12.06
N LEU A 211 11.92 4.45 11.50
CA LEU A 211 12.70 3.89 10.41
C LEU A 211 13.53 2.69 10.88
N ASP A 212 14.09 2.75 12.09
CA ASP A 212 14.82 1.62 12.69
C ASP A 212 13.93 0.36 12.75
N ILE A 213 12.65 0.52 13.13
CA ILE A 213 11.67 -0.57 13.12
C ILE A 213 11.47 -1.12 11.71
N PHE A 214 11.23 -0.26 10.71
CA PHE A 214 11.02 -0.71 9.33
C PHE A 214 12.26 -1.37 8.71
N GLN A 215 13.45 -0.88 9.05
CA GLN A 215 14.72 -1.49 8.64
C GLN A 215 14.92 -2.86 9.28
N ALA A 216 14.64 -3.00 10.58
CA ALA A 216 14.68 -4.31 11.24
C ALA A 216 13.69 -5.29 10.58
N LEU A 217 12.46 -4.85 10.32
CA LEU A 217 11.45 -5.70 9.65
C LEU A 217 11.88 -6.15 8.25
N ILE A 218 12.38 -5.24 7.40
CA ILE A 218 12.74 -5.62 6.02
C ILE A 218 13.99 -6.48 5.94
N VAL A 219 14.89 -6.42 6.92
CA VAL A 219 16.14 -7.20 6.95
C VAL A 219 15.96 -8.55 7.65
N ASP A 220 15.25 -8.59 8.79
CA ASP A 220 15.21 -9.77 9.67
C ASP A 220 14.08 -10.75 9.29
N LEU A 221 12.99 -10.25 8.70
CA LEU A 221 11.90 -11.11 8.24
C LEU A 221 12.35 -11.99 7.07
N ASP A 222 11.81 -13.20 7.00
CA ASP A 222 11.99 -14.06 5.84
C ASP A 222 11.13 -13.58 4.65
N THR A 223 11.15 -14.32 3.54
CA THR A 223 10.42 -13.93 2.32
C THR A 223 8.92 -13.74 2.56
N GLU A 224 8.29 -14.60 3.37
CA GLU A 224 6.87 -14.52 3.71
C GLU A 224 6.58 -13.27 4.57
N GLY A 225 7.34 -13.08 5.66
CA GLY A 225 7.17 -11.93 6.55
C GLY A 225 7.42 -10.61 5.83
N ARG A 226 8.45 -10.52 4.99
CA ARG A 226 8.74 -9.33 4.18
C ARG A 226 7.61 -9.02 3.20
N TYR A 227 7.03 -10.04 2.57
CA TYR A 227 5.88 -9.85 1.68
C TYR A 227 4.66 -9.27 2.43
N LEU A 228 4.38 -9.76 3.63
CA LEU A 228 3.30 -9.25 4.49
C LEU A 228 3.56 -7.81 4.96
N PHE A 229 4.78 -7.53 5.42
CA PHE A 229 5.23 -6.18 5.81
C PHE A 229 5.09 -5.17 4.65
N LEU A 230 5.61 -5.51 3.47
CA LEU A 230 5.53 -4.65 2.30
C LEU A 230 4.08 -4.45 1.84
N ASN A 231 3.22 -5.47 1.98
CA ASN A 231 1.79 -5.33 1.73
C ASN A 231 1.13 -4.36 2.73
N ALA A 232 1.50 -4.39 4.00
CA ALA A 232 1.00 -3.47 5.02
C ALA A 232 1.38 -2.01 4.71
N VAL A 233 2.61 -1.77 4.23
CA VAL A 233 3.08 -0.46 3.74
C VAL A 233 2.30 -0.06 2.49
N ALA A 234 2.19 -0.94 1.49
CA ALA A 234 1.52 -0.66 0.23
C ALA A 234 0.01 -0.39 0.38
N ASN A 235 -0.64 -0.91 1.42
CA ASN A 235 -2.03 -0.58 1.75
C ASN A 235 -2.24 0.89 2.09
N GLN A 236 -1.19 1.61 2.46
CA GLN A 236 -1.29 3.03 2.80
C GLN A 236 -1.12 3.94 1.58
N LEU A 237 -0.75 3.39 0.42
CA LEU A 237 -0.54 4.12 -0.83
C LEU A 237 -1.89 4.42 -1.54
N ARG A 238 -2.72 5.25 -0.92
CA ARG A 238 -4.11 5.53 -1.35
C ARG A 238 -4.20 6.89 -2.06
N TYR A 239 -5.21 7.70 -1.77
CA TYR A 239 -5.32 9.07 -2.30
C TYR A 239 -4.28 10.02 -1.64
N PRO A 240 -4.08 11.24 -2.16
CA PRO A 240 -3.19 12.24 -1.54
C PRO A 240 -3.56 12.51 -0.08
N ASN A 241 -2.68 12.14 0.84
CA ASN A 241 -2.76 12.38 2.28
C ASN A 241 -1.37 12.16 2.92
N THR A 242 -1.21 12.52 4.19
CA THR A 242 0.09 12.39 4.90
C THR A 242 0.59 10.95 4.96
N HIS A 243 -0.29 9.96 5.13
CA HIS A 243 0.11 8.55 5.21
C HIS A 243 0.61 8.07 3.84
N THR A 244 -0.13 8.35 2.77
CA THR A 244 0.29 8.00 1.40
C THR A 244 1.68 8.57 1.09
N HIS A 245 1.91 9.85 1.44
CA HIS A 245 3.21 10.49 1.22
C HIS A 245 4.31 9.84 2.05
N TYR A 246 4.09 9.64 3.35
CA TYR A 246 5.02 8.99 4.26
C TYR A 246 5.40 7.57 3.80
N PHE A 247 4.41 6.71 3.53
CA PHE A 247 4.67 5.32 3.17
C PHE A 247 5.20 5.15 1.74
N SER A 248 4.83 6.05 0.81
CA SER A 248 5.47 6.12 -0.51
C SER A 248 6.97 6.37 -0.33
N PHE A 249 7.31 7.30 0.54
CA PHE A 249 8.69 7.63 0.82
C PHE A 249 9.46 6.49 1.51
N ILE A 250 8.87 5.88 2.55
CA ILE A 250 9.48 4.70 3.21
C ILE A 250 9.77 3.60 2.19
N LEU A 251 8.81 3.27 1.32
CA LEU A 251 9.00 2.19 0.35
C LEU A 251 10.15 2.48 -0.64
N LEU A 252 10.21 3.72 -1.16
CA LEU A 252 11.26 4.16 -2.06
C LEU A 252 12.63 4.19 -1.38
N TYR A 253 12.68 4.61 -0.12
CA TYR A 253 13.91 4.59 0.67
C TYR A 253 14.41 3.16 0.91
N LEU A 254 13.53 2.25 1.35
CA LEU A 254 13.89 0.84 1.54
C LEU A 254 14.39 0.19 0.25
N PHE A 255 13.85 0.59 -0.91
CA PHE A 255 14.38 0.14 -2.20
C PHE A 255 15.78 0.67 -2.47
N ALA A 256 16.01 1.97 -2.26
CA ALA A 256 17.27 2.64 -2.56
C ALA A 256 18.44 2.18 -1.66
N GLU A 257 18.18 2.03 -0.37
CA GLU A 257 19.21 1.69 0.63
C GLU A 257 19.41 0.18 0.83
N SER A 258 18.57 -0.66 0.22
CA SER A 258 18.75 -2.10 0.31
C SER A 258 20.00 -2.54 -0.45
N ASN A 259 20.89 -3.23 0.27
CA ASN A 259 22.04 -3.93 -0.28
C ASN A 259 21.69 -5.34 -0.81
N GLN A 260 20.46 -5.82 -0.57
CA GLN A 260 20.01 -7.13 -1.03
C GLN A 260 19.01 -6.99 -2.18
N GLU A 261 19.35 -7.59 -3.32
CA GLU A 261 18.51 -7.54 -4.53
C GLU A 261 17.12 -8.15 -4.30
N ILE A 262 17.02 -9.20 -3.48
CA ILE A 262 15.74 -9.83 -3.14
C ILE A 262 14.74 -8.86 -2.48
N ILE A 263 15.21 -7.88 -1.69
CA ILE A 263 14.32 -6.88 -1.09
C ILE A 263 13.78 -5.94 -2.18
N GLN A 264 14.63 -5.52 -3.11
CA GLN A 264 14.24 -4.67 -4.25
C GLN A 264 13.25 -5.40 -5.16
N GLU A 265 13.47 -6.69 -5.41
CA GLU A 265 12.56 -7.55 -6.15
C GLU A 265 11.20 -7.66 -5.44
N GLN A 266 11.18 -7.92 -4.12
CA GLN A 266 9.93 -8.04 -3.37
C GLN A 266 9.14 -6.73 -3.31
N ILE A 267 9.80 -5.58 -3.13
CA ILE A 267 9.15 -4.25 -3.22
C ILE A 267 8.51 -4.10 -4.60
N THR A 268 9.26 -4.40 -5.66
CA THR A 268 8.77 -4.30 -7.03
C THR A 268 7.58 -5.23 -7.27
N ARG A 269 7.66 -6.49 -6.80
CA ARG A 269 6.58 -7.47 -6.92
C ARG A 269 5.30 -6.98 -6.26
N VAL A 270 5.37 -6.46 -5.03
CA VAL A 270 4.20 -5.95 -4.29
C VAL A 270 3.55 -4.76 -5.00
N LEU A 271 4.34 -3.86 -5.59
CA LEU A 271 3.80 -2.77 -6.40
C LEU A 271 3.17 -3.28 -7.70
N LEU A 272 3.89 -4.15 -8.42
CA LEU A 272 3.50 -4.63 -9.74
C LEU A 272 2.26 -5.52 -9.71
N GLU A 273 2.17 -6.47 -8.76
CA GLU A 273 1.02 -7.36 -8.65
C GLU A 273 -0.30 -6.58 -8.47
N ARG A 274 -0.22 -5.41 -7.82
CA ARG A 274 -1.35 -4.48 -7.64
C ARG A 274 -1.66 -3.65 -8.88
N LEU A 275 -0.76 -3.53 -9.85
CA LEU A 275 -0.95 -2.76 -11.08
C LEU A 275 -1.35 -3.61 -12.29
N ILE A 276 -1.01 -4.90 -12.31
CA ILE A 276 -1.35 -5.81 -13.40
C ILE A 276 -2.81 -6.29 -13.38
N VAL A 277 -3.53 -6.04 -12.30
CA VAL A 277 -4.97 -6.34 -12.20
C VAL A 277 -5.82 -5.26 -12.88
N ASN A 278 -7.10 -5.56 -13.05
CA ASN A 278 -8.05 -4.59 -13.62
C ASN A 278 -8.20 -3.38 -12.71
N ARG A 279 -8.50 -2.23 -13.33
CA ARG A 279 -8.88 -1.01 -12.62
C ARG A 279 -10.01 -1.28 -11.62
N PRO A 280 -10.08 -0.54 -10.50
CA PRO A 280 -9.30 0.65 -10.19
C PRO A 280 -7.91 0.36 -9.60
N HIS A 281 -7.02 1.36 -9.66
CA HIS A 281 -5.69 1.34 -9.04
C HIS A 281 -5.58 2.49 -8.05
N PRO A 282 -5.02 2.29 -6.84
CA PRO A 282 -4.83 3.39 -5.88
C PRO A 282 -3.89 4.48 -6.44
N TRP A 283 -4.20 5.75 -6.19
CA TRP A 283 -3.43 6.88 -6.73
C TRP A 283 -1.97 6.86 -6.26
N GLY A 284 -1.76 6.68 -4.97
CA GLY A 284 -0.44 6.64 -4.33
C GLY A 284 0.39 5.47 -4.84
N LEU A 285 -0.24 4.32 -5.07
CA LEU A 285 0.42 3.16 -5.67
C LEU A 285 1.01 3.51 -7.05
N LEU A 286 0.22 4.14 -7.91
CA LEU A 286 0.69 4.60 -9.23
C LEU A 286 1.83 5.59 -9.09
N ILE A 287 1.68 6.58 -8.21
CA ILE A 287 2.69 7.62 -7.96
C ILE A 287 4.01 7.01 -7.50
N THR A 288 3.98 6.14 -6.49
CA THR A 288 5.19 5.48 -5.96
C THR A 288 5.86 4.63 -7.03
N PHE A 289 5.08 3.90 -7.83
CA PHE A 289 5.62 3.08 -8.91
C PHE A 289 6.23 3.92 -10.05
N ILE A 290 5.56 5.00 -10.46
CA ILE A 290 6.06 5.93 -11.48
C ILE A 290 7.38 6.56 -11.02
N GLU A 291 7.46 7.00 -9.76
CA GLU A 291 8.68 7.56 -9.18
C GLU A 291 9.83 6.54 -9.17
N LEU A 292 9.55 5.30 -8.78
CA LEU A 292 10.53 4.21 -8.76
C LEU A 292 11.14 3.95 -10.15
N ILE A 293 10.32 3.95 -11.20
CA ILE A 293 10.78 3.60 -12.56
C ILE A 293 11.33 4.79 -13.35
N LYS A 294 10.91 6.02 -13.04
CA LYS A 294 11.35 7.23 -13.79
C LYS A 294 12.55 7.92 -13.15
N ASN A 295 12.70 7.89 -11.82
CA ASN A 295 13.79 8.58 -11.17
C ASN A 295 15.10 7.78 -11.32
N PRO A 296 16.14 8.33 -11.96
CA PRO A 296 17.39 7.63 -12.21
C PRO A 296 18.12 7.21 -10.92
N ARG A 297 17.82 7.86 -9.78
CA ARG A 297 18.36 7.50 -8.46
C ARG A 297 18.18 6.03 -8.12
N TYR A 298 17.04 5.43 -8.48
CA TYR A 298 16.76 4.04 -8.11
C TYR A 298 17.42 3.02 -9.04
N ASN A 299 17.89 3.47 -10.21
CA ASN A 299 18.53 2.62 -11.21
C ASN A 299 17.69 1.38 -11.57
N PHE A 300 16.35 1.53 -11.60
CA PHE A 300 15.39 0.43 -11.65
C PHE A 300 15.59 -0.49 -12.86
N TRP A 301 15.65 0.08 -14.07
CA TRP A 301 15.73 -0.68 -15.32
C TRP A 301 17.05 -1.44 -15.52
N ASN A 302 18.06 -1.18 -14.68
CA ASN A 302 19.36 -1.85 -14.73
C ASN A 302 19.49 -2.96 -13.67
N ARG A 303 18.44 -3.24 -12.88
CA ARG A 303 18.45 -4.34 -11.89
C ARG A 303 18.35 -5.71 -12.57
N GLY A 304 19.00 -6.73 -11.99
CA GLY A 304 19.09 -8.06 -12.57
C GLY A 304 17.73 -8.75 -12.70
N PHE A 305 16.89 -8.65 -11.67
CA PHE A 305 15.53 -9.22 -11.68
C PHE A 305 14.58 -8.59 -12.72
N ILE A 306 14.87 -7.38 -13.23
CA ILE A 306 14.06 -6.75 -14.30
C ILE A 306 14.40 -7.34 -15.67
N ARG A 307 15.67 -7.69 -15.88
CA ARG A 307 16.20 -8.21 -17.16
C ARG A 307 16.33 -9.73 -17.20
N CYS A 308 15.82 -10.43 -16.20
CA CYS A 308 15.98 -11.87 -16.10
C CYS A 308 15.17 -12.64 -17.16
N ALA A 309 14.09 -12.06 -17.69
CA ALA A 309 13.30 -12.62 -18.77
C ALA A 309 12.64 -11.52 -19.64
N PRO A 310 12.55 -11.68 -20.97
CA PRO A 310 11.89 -10.71 -21.86
C PRO A 310 10.42 -10.46 -21.51
N GLU A 311 9.72 -11.45 -20.97
CA GLU A 311 8.31 -11.35 -20.56
C GLU A 311 8.14 -10.38 -19.39
N ILE A 312 9.10 -10.37 -18.46
CA ILE A 312 9.11 -9.49 -17.29
C ILE A 312 9.35 -8.05 -17.74
N GLU A 313 10.32 -7.84 -18.63
CA GLU A 313 10.61 -6.53 -19.21
C GLU A 313 9.39 -5.96 -19.96
N LYS A 314 8.76 -6.76 -20.84
CA LYS A 314 7.52 -6.37 -21.54
C LYS A 314 6.37 -6.04 -20.61
N LEU A 315 6.23 -6.77 -19.49
CA LEU A 315 5.22 -6.50 -18.48
C LEU A 315 5.44 -5.11 -17.86
N PHE A 316 6.67 -4.79 -17.47
CA PHE A 316 7.02 -3.49 -16.92
C PHE A 316 6.83 -2.35 -17.92
N GLU A 317 7.20 -2.55 -19.19
CA GLU A 317 6.94 -1.58 -20.25
C GLU A 317 5.44 -1.35 -20.48
N SER A 318 4.63 -2.40 -20.44
CA SER A 318 3.17 -2.29 -20.58
C SER A 318 2.56 -1.50 -19.41
N VAL A 319 2.94 -1.82 -18.18
CA VAL A 319 2.46 -1.11 -16.99
C VAL A 319 2.93 0.35 -17.00
N SER A 320 4.20 0.59 -17.31
CA SER A 320 4.77 1.95 -17.46
C SER A 320 3.98 2.78 -18.47
N ARG A 321 3.67 2.22 -19.66
CA ARG A 321 2.82 2.88 -20.66
C ARG A 321 1.41 3.18 -20.13
N SER A 322 0.78 2.23 -19.44
CA SER A 322 -0.55 2.42 -18.85
C SER A 322 -0.60 3.49 -17.74
N CYS A 323 0.55 3.77 -17.11
CA CYS A 323 0.75 4.78 -16.08
C CYS A 323 1.24 6.13 -16.63
N GLY A 324 1.22 6.35 -17.95
CA GLY A 324 1.69 7.61 -18.56
C GLY A 324 3.15 7.60 -19.00
N GLY A 325 3.66 6.44 -19.43
CA GLY A 325 4.93 6.34 -20.15
C GLY A 325 4.84 6.96 -21.56
N PRO A 326 5.97 7.32 -22.18
CA PRO A 326 5.98 7.84 -23.55
C PRO A 326 5.32 6.82 -24.50
N LYS A 327 4.41 7.29 -25.37
CA LYS A 327 3.92 6.47 -26.48
C LYS A 327 5.08 6.17 -27.43
N PRO A 328 5.20 4.97 -27.99
CA PRO A 328 6.15 4.74 -29.06
C PRO A 328 5.84 5.70 -30.20
N VAL A 329 6.89 6.23 -30.83
CA VAL A 329 6.77 6.89 -32.13
C VAL A 329 6.21 5.83 -33.08
N ASP A 330 5.09 6.12 -33.74
CA ASP A 330 4.51 5.24 -34.74
C ASP A 330 5.53 5.05 -35.87
N GLU A 331 6.30 3.96 -35.85
CA GLU A 331 7.24 3.61 -36.93
C GLU A 331 6.51 3.35 -38.26
N SER A 332 5.17 3.28 -38.23
CA SER A 332 4.32 3.22 -39.43
C SER A 332 4.22 4.55 -40.20
N MET A 333 4.63 5.69 -39.61
CA MET A 333 4.61 7.00 -40.30
C MET A 333 5.93 7.36 -40.99
N VAL A 334 7.02 6.61 -40.77
CA VAL A 334 8.34 6.90 -41.38
C VAL A 334 8.60 6.05 -42.63
N SER A 335 7.85 4.96 -42.85
CA SER A 335 8.00 4.09 -44.02
C SER A 335 7.35 4.62 -45.31
N ASN A 336 6.57 5.70 -45.26
CA ASN A 336 5.85 6.25 -46.42
C ASN A 336 6.52 7.47 -47.08
N TRP A 337 7.78 7.78 -46.74
CA TRP A 337 8.49 8.96 -47.29
C TRP A 337 9.73 8.66 -48.13
N VAL A 338 10.04 7.38 -48.40
CA VAL A 338 11.14 7.01 -49.30
C VAL A 338 10.72 5.80 -50.15
N SER A 339 10.05 6.06 -51.27
CA SER A 339 10.18 5.32 -52.53
C SER A 339 9.17 5.83 -53.56
N GLU A 340 9.51 6.91 -54.25
CA GLU A 340 9.02 7.19 -55.61
C GLU A 340 10.02 8.15 -56.27
N ASN A 341 11.13 7.58 -56.73
CA ASN A 341 12.02 8.15 -57.74
C ASN A 341 12.97 7.04 -58.21
N ALA A 342 12.45 6.13 -59.03
CA ALA A 342 13.24 5.28 -59.91
C ALA A 342 12.36 4.76 -61.06
N HIS A 343 12.65 5.30 -62.25
CA HIS A 343 12.25 4.89 -63.60
C HIS A 343 10.87 5.26 -64.13
#